data_AF-A0A496QJ78-F1
#
_entry.id   AF-A0A496QJ78-F1
#
_cell.length_a   1.000
_cell.length_b   1.000
_cell.length_c   1.000
_cell.angle_alpha   90.00
_cell.angle_beta   90.00
_cell.angle_gamma   90.00
#
_symmetry.space_group_name_H-M   'P 1'
#
loop_
_entity.id
_entity.type
_entity.pdbx_description
1 polymer ?
#
loop_
_entity_poly.entity_id
_entity_poly.type
_entity_poly.pdbx_seq_one_letter_code
_entity_poly.pdbx_strand_id
1 'polypeptide(L)'
;MHTQVNPHLSRRIICPHCGNEWNFYQIAEEVKLTTRYVQNADGSFTPLSDDSRILGEVKLYCGECQADLSKFHNRFLEMLF
;
A
#
# COMPACT_ATOMS: atom_id res chain seq x y z
N MET A 1 16.30 37.16 -4.32
CA MET A 1 15.70 36.10 -5.17
C MET A 1 14.83 35.24 -4.26
N HIS A 2 13.51 35.39 -4.33
CA HIS A 2 12.58 34.60 -3.53
C HIS A 2 12.31 33.29 -4.25
N THR A 3 12.82 32.18 -3.73
CA THR A 3 12.50 30.84 -4.22
C THR A 3 11.05 30.57 -3.88
N GLN A 4 10.17 30.61 -4.88
CA GLN A 4 8.78 30.21 -4.72
C GLN A 4 8.75 28.70 -4.46
N VAL A 5 8.64 28.30 -3.19
CA VAL A 5 8.37 26.91 -2.81
C VAL A 5 6.95 26.60 -3.28
N ASN A 6 6.83 25.81 -4.35
CA ASN A 6 5.54 25.33 -4.83
C ASN A 6 4.86 24.53 -3.70
N PRO A 7 3.66 24.92 -3.23
CA PRO A 7 3.01 24.29 -2.08
C PRO A 7 2.69 22.79 -2.28
N HIS A 8 2.70 22.28 -3.51
CA HIS A 8 2.59 20.85 -3.79
C HIS A 8 3.86 20.04 -3.45
N LEU A 9 5.04 20.67 -3.38
CA LEU A 9 6.28 19.97 -2.98
C LEU A 9 6.28 19.62 -1.49
N SER A 10 5.60 20.41 -0.65
CA SER A 10 5.49 20.16 0.80
C SER A 10 4.72 18.89 1.17
N ARG A 11 4.02 18.28 0.20
CA ARG A 11 3.19 17.07 0.39
C ARG A 11 3.81 15.80 -0.21
N ARG A 12 5.01 15.84 -0.78
CA ARG A 12 5.68 14.63 -1.31
C ARG A 12 6.24 13.75 -0.20
N ILE A 13 6.25 12.44 -0.43
CA ILE A 13 7.05 11.50 0.36
C ILE A 13 8.44 11.48 -0.27
N ILE A 14 9.46 11.73 0.54
CA ILE A 14 10.86 11.68 0.12
C ILE A 14 11.55 10.62 0.97
N CYS A 15 12.25 9.69 0.32
CA CYS A 15 13.03 8.68 0.98
C CYS A 15 14.16 9.34 1.80
N PRO A 16 14.19 9.19 3.13
CA PRO A 16 15.22 9.82 3.96
C PRO A 16 16.59 9.14 3.83
N HIS A 17 16.66 7.99 3.14
CA HIS A 17 17.89 7.22 2.97
C HIS A 17 18.64 7.58 1.68
N CYS A 18 17.94 7.79 0.55
CA CYS A 18 18.56 8.07 -0.75
C CYS A 18 18.02 9.31 -1.47
N GLY A 19 17.05 10.02 -0.90
CA GLY A 19 16.44 11.21 -1.51
C GLY A 19 15.44 10.92 -2.62
N ASN A 20 15.18 9.66 -2.98
CA ASN A 20 14.16 9.32 -3.96
C ASN A 20 12.77 9.83 -3.56
N GLU A 21 12.10 10.50 -4.49
CA GLU A 21 10.76 11.05 -4.32
C GLU A 21 9.77 10.54 -5.41
N TRP A 22 10.20 9.60 -6.25
CA TRP A 22 9.46 9.20 -7.45
C TRP A 22 9.03 7.73 -7.44
N ASN A 23 9.92 6.83 -7.02
CA ASN A 23 9.70 5.39 -7.11
C ASN A 23 9.43 4.75 -5.75
N PHE A 24 8.27 4.12 -5.58
CA PHE A 24 7.86 3.45 -4.34
C PHE A 24 7.11 2.16 -4.69
N TYR A 25 7.17 1.17 -3.80
CA TYR A 25 6.38 -0.05 -3.92
C TYR A 25 5.89 -0.51 -2.55
N GLN A 26 4.83 -1.31 -2.51
CA GLN A 26 4.34 -1.93 -1.29
C GLN A 26 4.59 -3.44 -1.34
N ILE A 27 4.92 -4.02 -0.19
CA ILE A 27 4.90 -5.47 0.02
C ILE A 27 3.85 -5.75 1.08
N ALA A 28 2.91 -6.64 0.76
CA ALA A 28 2.02 -7.19 1.75
C ALA A 28 2.70 -8.43 2.35
N GLU A 29 3.15 -8.30 3.60
CA GLU A 29 3.86 -9.38 4.31
C GLU A 29 2.87 -10.19 5.16
N GLU A 30 3.15 -11.49 5.28
CA GLU A 30 2.39 -12.43 6.11
C GLU A 30 0.87 -12.47 5.80
N VAL A 31 0.48 -12.15 4.56
CA VAL A 31 -0.92 -12.09 4.15
C VAL A 31 -1.58 -13.46 4.27
N LYS A 32 -2.57 -13.55 5.16
CA LYS A 32 -3.58 -14.61 5.13
C LYS A 32 -4.84 -14.07 4.48
N LEU A 33 -5.15 -14.57 3.29
CA LEU A 33 -6.42 -14.36 2.62
C LEU A 33 -7.36 -15.51 2.98
N THR A 34 -8.48 -15.19 3.63
CA THR A 34 -9.56 -16.16 3.86
C THR A 34 -10.72 -15.82 2.95
N THR A 35 -11.11 -16.74 2.06
CA THR A 35 -12.32 -16.62 1.24
C THR A 35 -13.26 -17.75 1.60
N ARG A 36 -14.52 -17.41 1.92
CA ARG A 36 -15.54 -18.42 2.22
C ARG A 36 -16.38 -18.69 0.99
N TYR A 37 -16.73 -19.95 0.79
CA TYR A 37 -17.55 -20.40 -0.33
C TYR A 37 -18.72 -21.24 0.18
N VAL A 38 -19.84 -21.17 -0.54
CA VAL A 38 -20.93 -22.14 -0.44
C VAL A 38 -20.91 -23.01 -1.68
N GLN A 39 -20.98 -24.32 -1.49
CA GLN A 39 -21.14 -25.27 -2.59
C GLN A 39 -22.61 -25.32 -3.01
N ASN A 40 -22.86 -25.14 -4.30
CA ASN A 40 -24.17 -25.21 -4.92
C ASN A 40 -24.56 -26.68 -5.17
N ALA A 41 -25.85 -26.93 -5.42
CA ALA A 41 -26.39 -28.28 -5.66
C ALA A 41 -25.84 -28.95 -6.93
N ASP A 42 -25.39 -28.15 -7.90
CA ASP A 42 -24.72 -28.63 -9.13
C ASP A 42 -23.21 -28.90 -8.92
N GLY A 43 -22.70 -28.71 -7.70
CA GLY A 43 -21.30 -28.90 -7.34
C GLY A 43 -20.40 -27.70 -7.58
N SER A 44 -20.91 -26.62 -8.18
CA SER A 44 -20.17 -25.35 -8.32
C SER A 44 -20.03 -24.62 -6.97
N PHE A 45 -19.21 -23.57 -6.89
CA PHE A 45 -19.00 -22.80 -5.66
C PHE A 45 -19.33 -21.33 -5.87
N THR A 46 -20.06 -20.75 -4.93
CA THR A 46 -20.35 -19.32 -4.86
C THR A 46 -19.55 -18.68 -3.73
N PRO A 47 -18.72 -17.65 -3.98
CA PRO A 47 -18.05 -16.93 -2.89
C PRO A 47 -19.08 -16.18 -2.04
N LEU A 48 -18.90 -16.21 -0.73
CA LEU A 48 -19.64 -15.37 0.19
C LEU A 48 -19.01 -13.97 0.17
N SER A 49 -19.70 -13.01 -0.46
CA SER A 49 -19.18 -11.72 -0.94
C SER A 49 -18.54 -10.79 0.11
N ASP A 50 -18.73 -11.04 1.40
CA ASP A 50 -18.41 -10.08 2.48
C ASP A 50 -17.32 -10.54 3.48
N ASP A 51 -16.72 -11.73 3.32
CA ASP A 51 -15.79 -12.28 4.32
C ASP A 51 -14.35 -12.46 3.79
N SER A 52 -13.93 -11.69 2.78
CA SER A 52 -12.53 -11.62 2.37
C SER A 52 -11.73 -10.78 3.36
N ARG A 53 -11.24 -11.41 4.42
CA ARG A 53 -10.31 -10.76 5.35
C ARG A 53 -8.88 -10.94 4.85
N ILE A 54 -8.20 -9.82 4.61
CA ILE A 54 -6.75 -9.76 4.46
C ILE A 54 -6.19 -9.51 5.86
N LEU A 55 -5.57 -10.53 6.47
CA LEU A 55 -4.83 -10.38 7.71
C LEU A 55 -3.34 -10.29 7.36
N GLY A 56 -2.74 -9.10 7.44
CA GLY A 56 -1.31 -8.87 7.12
C GLY A 56 -0.93 -7.40 7.24
N GLU A 57 0.37 -7.12 7.37
CA GLU A 57 0.91 -5.77 7.35
C GLU A 57 1.31 -5.39 5.92
N VAL A 58 0.78 -4.28 5.40
CA VAL A 58 1.24 -3.75 4.11
C VAL A 58 2.34 -2.74 4.41
N LYS A 59 3.56 -3.08 4.02
CA LYS A 59 4.75 -2.24 4.20
C LYS A 59 5.04 -1.44 2.96
N LEU A 60 5.49 -0.20 3.15
CA LEU A 60 5.89 0.69 2.06
C LEU A 60 7.41 0.71 1.96
N TYR A 61 7.95 0.61 0.75
CA TYR A 61 9.39 0.58 0.50
C TYR A 61 9.81 1.60 -0.56
N CYS A 62 11.06 2.06 -0.46
CA CYS A 62 11.69 2.89 -1.49
C CYS A 62 12.05 2.04 -2.72
N GLY A 63 11.65 2.50 -3.91
CA GLY A 63 11.97 1.84 -5.18
C GLY A 63 13.45 1.88 -5.57
N GLU A 64 14.22 2.84 -5.07
CA GLU A 64 15.63 3.02 -5.44
C GLU A 64 16.60 2.30 -4.50
N CYS A 65 16.42 2.44 -3.17
CA CYS A 65 17.35 1.89 -2.18
C CYS A 65 16.76 0.77 -1.33
N GLN A 66 15.52 0.37 -1.57
CA GLN A 66 14.82 -0.72 -0.86
C GLN A 66 14.62 -0.47 0.65
N ALA A 67 14.86 0.74 1.15
CA ALA A 67 14.62 1.07 2.55
C ALA A 67 13.13 0.94 2.93
N ASP A 68 12.87 0.45 4.14
CA ASP A 68 11.54 0.41 4.74
C ASP A 68 11.07 1.84 5.06
N LEU A 69 9.95 2.22 4.45
CA LEU A 69 9.29 3.51 4.55
C LEU A 69 7.89 3.38 5.18
N SER A 70 7.58 2.28 5.85
CA SER A 70 6.25 1.97 6.41
C SER A 70 5.77 3.00 7.45
N LYS A 71 6.68 3.78 8.05
CA LYS A 71 6.34 4.96 8.86
C LYS A 71 5.51 6.02 8.10
N PHE A 72 5.61 6.05 6.77
CA PHE A 72 4.84 6.93 5.91
C PHE A 72 3.58 6.27 5.34
N HIS A 73 3.28 5.01 5.70
CA HIS A 73 2.22 4.22 5.10
C HIS A 73 0.83 4.87 5.20
N ASN A 74 0.42 5.35 6.37
CA ASN A 74 -0.88 6.01 6.54
C ASN A 74 -1.03 7.26 5.66
N ARG A 75 0.01 8.09 5.61
CA ARG A 75 0.04 9.26 4.74
C ARG A 75 0.01 8.87 3.26
N PHE A 76 0.69 7.79 2.88
CA PHE A 76 0.61 7.25 1.52
C PHE A 76 -0.82 6.82 1.17
N LEU A 77 -1.55 6.15 2.07
CA LEU A 77 -2.94 5.76 1.85
C LEU A 77 -3.88 6.95 1.65
N GLU A 78 -3.67 8.05 2.37
CA GLU A 78 -4.42 9.31 2.19
C GLU A 78 -4.18 9.99 0.83
N MET A 79 -3.16 9.56 0.08
CA MET A 79 -2.78 10.13 -1.21
C MET A 79 -3.24 9.27 -2.41
N LEU A 80 -4.00 8.19 -2.17
CA LEU A 80 -4.61 7.35 -3.22
C LEU A 80 -5.99 7.94 -3.61
N PHE A 81 -6.24 8.12 -4.92
CA PHE A 81 -7.47 8.67 -5.48
C PHE A 81 -8.01 7.79 -6.61
#